data_AF-A0A1N7MWK7-F1
#
_entry.id   AF-A0A1N7MWK7-F1
#
_cell.length_a   1.000
_cell.length_b   1.000
_cell.length_c   1.000
_cell.angle_alpha   90.00
_cell.angle_beta   90.00
_cell.angle_gamma   90.00
#
_symmetry.space_group_name_H-M   'P 1'
#
loop_
_entity.id
_entity.type
_entity.pdbx_description
1 polymer ?
#
loop_
_entity_poly.entity_id
_entity_poly.type
_entity_poly.pdbx_seq_one_letter_code
_entity_poly.pdbx_strand_id
1 'polypeptide(L)'
;MWLSAFFAKELKKSGFKSPYYQEYGPSPTDIYYYQGEAWCLGGRVEPVQEKADLLVSKDIYEKGVWWPTVDDLLEWLDHYGFYYRIDHFEPGKCRVKIYGEERKYLFTIESGTIEVTLYYAIKKILEGHYLEESDNNRG
;
A
#
# COMPACT_ATOMS: atom_id res chain seq x y z
N MET A 1 -1.69 11.69 -2.65
CA MET A 1 -0.21 11.83 -2.55
C MET A 1 0.40 10.47 -2.85
N TRP A 2 1.55 10.42 -3.52
CA TRP A 2 2.18 9.15 -3.90
C TRP A 2 3.26 8.78 -2.89
N LEU A 3 3.44 7.48 -2.65
CA LEU A 3 4.63 6.99 -1.96
C LEU A 3 5.89 7.41 -2.75
N SER A 4 7.11 7.32 -2.23
CA SER A 4 8.29 7.49 -3.11
C SER A 4 8.55 6.18 -3.87
N ALA A 5 9.16 6.23 -5.06
CA ALA A 5 9.53 5.03 -5.81
C ALA A 5 10.51 4.12 -5.02
N PHE A 6 11.30 4.70 -4.11
CA PHE A 6 12.16 3.95 -3.19
C PHE A 6 11.32 3.13 -2.20
N PHE A 7 10.39 3.76 -1.48
CA PHE A 7 9.55 3.05 -0.52
C PHE A 7 8.59 2.05 -1.19
N ALA A 8 8.07 2.37 -2.38
CA ALA A 8 7.25 1.45 -3.16
C ALA A 8 8.01 0.16 -3.53
N LYS A 9 9.30 0.27 -3.91
CA LYS A 9 10.18 -0.88 -4.17
C LYS A 9 10.35 -1.75 -2.94
N GLU A 10 10.62 -1.14 -1.79
CA GLU A 10 10.80 -1.87 -0.52
C GLU A 10 9.51 -2.55 -0.06
N LEU A 11 8.36 -1.89 -0.24
CA LEU A 11 7.06 -2.46 0.09
C LEU A 11 6.75 -3.67 -0.81
N LYS A 12 7.00 -3.57 -2.14
CA LYS A 12 6.88 -4.68 -3.09
C LYS A 12 7.71 -5.90 -2.67
N LYS A 13 8.96 -5.69 -2.22
CA LYS A 13 9.83 -6.78 -1.72
C LYS A 13 9.28 -7.44 -0.47
N SER A 14 8.53 -6.70 0.35
CA SER A 14 7.88 -7.21 1.56
C SER A 14 6.60 -8.00 1.25
N GLY A 15 6.25 -8.19 -0.03
CA GLY A 15 5.07 -8.94 -0.44
C GLY A 15 3.83 -8.08 -0.69
N PHE A 16 3.94 -6.75 -0.62
CA PHE A 16 2.84 -5.85 -0.93
C PHE A 16 2.41 -5.95 -2.39
N LYS A 17 1.10 -6.10 -2.58
CA LYS A 17 0.43 -6.16 -3.88
C LYS A 17 -0.87 -5.37 -3.77
N SER A 18 -1.30 -4.72 -4.85
CA SER A 18 -2.63 -4.09 -4.89
C SER A 18 -3.69 -5.14 -4.56
N PRO A 19 -4.71 -4.81 -3.74
CA PRO A 19 -5.84 -5.71 -3.53
C PRO A 19 -6.56 -6.01 -4.86
N TYR A 20 -6.64 -5.04 -5.77
CA TYR A 20 -7.32 -5.19 -7.06
C TYR A 20 -6.55 -6.04 -8.08
N TYR A 21 -5.21 -6.10 -7.99
CA TYR A 21 -4.39 -6.90 -8.91
C TYR A 21 -4.78 -8.38 -8.91
N GLN A 22 -5.14 -8.91 -7.75
CA GLN A 22 -5.40 -10.33 -7.58
C GLN A 22 -6.70 -10.76 -8.28
N GLU A 23 -7.69 -9.87 -8.33
CA GLU A 23 -9.00 -10.15 -8.92
C GLU A 23 -9.08 -9.70 -10.40
N TYR A 24 -8.54 -8.52 -10.74
CA TYR A 24 -8.81 -7.88 -12.04
C TYR A 24 -7.56 -7.54 -12.87
N GLY A 25 -6.36 -7.69 -12.30
CA GLY A 25 -5.11 -7.29 -12.95
C GLY A 25 -4.86 -5.76 -12.94
N PRO A 26 -3.98 -5.25 -13.81
CA PRO A 26 -3.63 -3.83 -13.84
C PRO A 26 -4.77 -2.94 -14.31
N SER A 27 -4.98 -1.82 -13.63
CA SER A 27 -5.92 -0.78 -14.04
C SER A 27 -5.26 0.20 -15.02
N PRO A 28 -5.99 0.71 -16.05
CA PRO A 28 -5.53 1.81 -16.88
C PRO A 28 -5.08 3.06 -16.11
N THR A 29 -5.56 3.25 -14.87
CA THR A 29 -5.20 4.38 -14.02
C THR A 29 -3.97 4.13 -13.16
N ASP A 30 -3.43 2.91 -13.15
CA ASP A 30 -2.26 2.59 -12.35
C ASP A 30 -1.00 3.30 -12.87
N ILE A 31 -0.15 3.68 -11.91
CA ILE A 31 1.16 4.24 -12.20
C ILE A 31 2.26 3.25 -11.80
N TYR A 32 3.25 3.12 -12.67
CA TYR A 32 4.41 2.25 -12.49
C TYR A 32 5.70 3.04 -12.63
N TYR A 33 6.68 2.71 -11.80
CA TYR A 33 8.05 3.15 -11.99
C TYR A 33 8.84 2.05 -12.72
N TYR A 34 9.31 2.35 -13.92
CA TYR A 34 10.06 1.42 -14.77
C TYR A 34 11.19 2.16 -15.50
N GLN A 35 12.40 1.60 -15.46
CA GLN A 35 13.61 2.14 -16.12
C GLN A 35 13.93 3.62 -15.82
N GLY A 36 13.56 4.13 -14.64
CA GLY A 36 13.86 5.51 -14.25
C GLY A 36 12.73 6.50 -14.53
N GLU A 37 11.62 6.04 -15.10
CA GLU A 37 10.49 6.87 -15.49
C GLU A 37 9.20 6.39 -14.85
N ALA A 38 8.26 7.32 -14.69
CA ALA A 38 6.90 7.04 -14.24
C ALA A 38 6.00 6.85 -15.46
N TRP A 39 5.28 5.73 -15.49
CA TRP A 39 4.39 5.34 -16.56
C TRP A 39 2.98 5.21 -16.02
N CYS A 40 2.04 5.98 -16.57
CA CYS A 40 0.63 5.67 -16.44
C CYS A 40 0.30 4.58 -17.46
N LEU A 41 -0.37 3.49 -17.05
CA LEU A 41 -0.67 2.41 -17.99
C LEU A 41 -1.58 2.89 -19.13
N GLY A 42 -2.53 3.76 -18.82
CA GLY A 42 -3.53 4.25 -19.78
C GLY A 42 -4.35 3.11 -20.38
N GLY A 43 -5.36 3.47 -21.17
CA GLY A 43 -6.21 2.50 -21.85
C GLY A 43 -7.68 2.71 -21.66
N ARG A 44 -8.45 1.74 -22.12
CA ARG A 44 -9.90 1.79 -22.11
C ARG A 44 -10.42 1.12 -20.83
N VAL A 45 -11.21 1.88 -20.07
CA VAL A 45 -11.94 1.34 -18.92
C VAL A 45 -13.20 0.66 -19.47
N GLU A 46 -13.18 -0.66 -19.51
CA GLU A 46 -14.34 -1.49 -19.89
C GLU A 46 -15.00 -2.08 -18.62
N PRO A 47 -16.28 -2.51 -18.69
CA PRO A 47 -16.93 -3.15 -17.56
C PRO A 47 -16.10 -4.32 -17.02
N VAL A 48 -16.11 -4.49 -15.69
CA VAL A 48 -15.26 -5.35 -14.82
C VAL A 48 -15.09 -6.82 -15.29
N GLN A 49 -15.88 -7.27 -16.27
CA GLN A 49 -15.90 -8.63 -16.79
C GLN A 49 -14.93 -8.84 -17.98
N GLU A 50 -14.33 -7.79 -18.52
CA GLU A 50 -13.41 -7.88 -19.66
C GLU A 50 -12.03 -7.32 -19.31
N LYS A 51 -10.96 -7.93 -19.86
CA LYS A 51 -9.59 -7.42 -19.68
C LYS A 51 -9.49 -6.04 -20.32
N ALA A 52 -9.11 -5.04 -19.53
CA ALA A 52 -8.84 -3.71 -20.06
C ALA A 52 -7.71 -3.76 -21.12
N ASP A 53 -7.94 -3.13 -22.26
CA ASP A 53 -6.90 -2.90 -23.26
C ASP A 53 -5.97 -1.79 -22.77
N LEU A 54 -4.80 -2.19 -22.28
CA LEU A 54 -3.75 -1.29 -21.83
C LEU A 54 -2.94 -0.77 -23.01
N LEU A 55 -2.61 0.52 -23.00
CA LEU A 55 -1.85 1.17 -24.09
C LEU A 55 -0.34 0.98 -23.96
N VAL A 56 0.12 0.53 -22.79
CA VAL A 56 1.54 0.34 -22.49
C VAL A 56 2.03 -1.08 -22.70
N SER A 57 3.34 -1.21 -22.92
CA SER A 57 4.02 -2.50 -22.96
C SER A 57 3.84 -3.29 -21.67
N LYS A 58 3.67 -4.62 -21.80
CA LYS A 58 3.55 -5.54 -20.66
C LYS A 58 4.72 -5.47 -19.69
N ASP A 59 5.91 -5.18 -20.22
CA ASP A 59 7.13 -5.04 -19.42
C ASP A 59 6.98 -4.00 -18.30
N ILE A 60 6.17 -2.97 -18.51
CA ILE A 60 6.00 -1.88 -17.54
C ILE A 60 5.29 -2.38 -16.28
N TYR A 61 4.16 -3.09 -16.43
CA TYR A 61 3.40 -3.55 -15.26
C TYR A 61 3.90 -4.89 -14.69
N GLU A 62 4.56 -5.73 -15.49
CA GLU A 62 5.12 -7.00 -15.02
C GLU A 62 6.48 -6.82 -14.31
N LYS A 63 7.36 -5.98 -14.87
CA LYS A 63 8.73 -5.79 -14.36
C LYS A 63 8.88 -4.49 -13.57
N GLY A 64 8.02 -3.50 -13.81
CA GLY A 64 8.01 -2.26 -13.04
C GLY A 64 7.54 -2.43 -11.61
N VAL A 65 7.61 -1.31 -10.89
CA VAL A 65 7.16 -1.23 -9.50
C VAL A 65 5.88 -0.41 -9.51
N TRP A 66 4.77 -1.05 -9.15
CA TRP A 66 3.52 -0.33 -8.94
C TRP A 66 3.76 0.75 -7.90
N TRP A 67 3.28 1.95 -8.20
CA TRP A 67 3.57 3.13 -7.42
C TRP A 67 2.30 3.53 -6.66
N PRO A 68 2.08 3.06 -5.42
CA PRO A 68 0.82 3.29 -4.73
C PRO A 68 0.66 4.74 -4.26
N THR A 69 -0.57 5.21 -4.31
CA THR A 69 -1.04 6.41 -3.64
C THR A 69 -1.30 6.14 -2.15
N VAL A 70 -1.55 7.21 -1.38
CA VAL A 70 -2.05 7.09 0.00
C VAL A 70 -3.37 6.30 0.03
N ASP A 71 -4.28 6.56 -0.90
CA ASP A 71 -5.58 5.88 -0.93
C ASP A 71 -5.41 4.37 -1.16
N ASP A 72 -4.50 3.98 -2.06
CA ASP A 72 -4.14 2.57 -2.27
C ASP A 72 -3.61 1.89 -0.99
N LEU A 73 -2.79 2.60 -0.20
CA LEU A 73 -2.26 2.07 1.06
C LEU A 73 -3.35 1.93 2.12
N LEU A 74 -4.31 2.85 2.16
CA LEU A 74 -5.45 2.81 3.09
C LEU A 74 -6.43 1.69 2.71
N GLU A 75 -6.74 1.56 1.42
CA GLU A 75 -7.57 0.49 0.90
C GLU A 75 -6.93 -0.88 1.11
N TRP A 76 -5.60 -0.98 1.03
CA TRP A 76 -4.90 -2.21 1.42
C TRP A 76 -5.16 -2.56 2.89
N LEU A 77 -5.06 -1.60 3.82
CA LEU A 77 -5.34 -1.87 5.24
C LEU A 77 -6.77 -2.39 5.44
N ASP A 78 -7.75 -1.73 4.83
CA ASP A 78 -9.16 -2.11 4.92
C ASP A 78 -9.43 -3.50 4.31
N HIS A 79 -8.90 -3.76 3.11
CA HIS A 79 -9.06 -5.04 2.41
C HIS A 79 -8.50 -6.22 3.21
N TYR A 80 -7.40 -6.02 3.94
CA TYR A 80 -6.80 -7.06 4.79
C TYR A 80 -7.30 -7.02 6.26
N GLY A 81 -8.39 -6.31 6.54
CA GLY A 81 -9.08 -6.35 7.83
C GLY A 81 -8.44 -5.53 8.95
N PHE A 82 -7.56 -4.59 8.62
CA PHE A 82 -6.95 -3.67 9.57
C PHE A 82 -7.73 -2.37 9.66
N TYR A 83 -8.06 -1.96 10.88
CA TYR A 83 -8.56 -0.62 11.14
C TYR A 83 -7.40 0.31 11.45
N TYR A 84 -7.56 1.58 11.14
CA TYR A 84 -6.54 2.58 11.40
C TYR A 84 -7.14 3.89 11.93
N ARG A 85 -6.31 4.63 12.66
CA ARG A 85 -6.56 6.03 13.00
C ARG A 85 -5.32 6.84 12.66
N ILE A 86 -5.54 7.93 11.93
CA ILE A 86 -4.50 8.87 11.52
C ILE A 86 -4.64 10.12 12.38
N ASP A 87 -3.56 10.49 13.07
CA ASP A 87 -3.48 11.71 13.87
C ASP A 87 -2.36 12.60 13.30
N HIS A 88 -2.70 13.86 13.00
CA HIS A 88 -1.72 14.92 12.70
C HIS A 88 -1.50 15.75 13.96
N PHE A 89 -0.36 15.59 14.61
CA PHE A 89 -0.08 16.20 15.91
C PHE A 89 0.92 17.37 15.83
N GLU A 90 1.71 17.45 14.75
CA GLU A 90 2.60 18.56 14.44
C GLU A 90 2.62 18.79 12.92
N PRO A 91 2.93 20.01 12.45
CA PRO A 91 3.11 20.27 11.02
C PRO A 91 4.14 19.31 10.40
N GLY A 92 3.70 18.56 9.39
CA GLY A 92 4.57 17.61 8.69
C GLY A 92 4.91 16.33 9.45
N LYS A 93 4.24 16.04 10.58
CA LYS A 93 4.32 14.74 11.27
C LYS A 93 2.97 14.02 11.24
N CYS A 94 3.05 12.71 11.08
CA CYS A 94 1.90 11.84 11.00
C CYS A 94 2.08 10.63 11.92
N ARG A 95 1.04 10.35 12.73
CA ARG A 95 0.91 9.15 13.54
C ARG A 95 -0.19 8.28 12.96
N VAL A 96 0.11 7.00 12.74
CA VAL A 96 -0.90 6.00 12.35
C VAL A 96 -0.96 4.94 13.45
N LYS A 97 -2.14 4.77 14.03
CA LYS A 97 -2.46 3.67 14.95
C LYS A 97 -3.15 2.58 14.16
N ILE A 98 -2.69 1.34 14.31
CA ILE A 98 -3.24 0.16 13.66
C ILE A 98 -3.97 -0.70 14.69
N TYR A 99 -5.12 -1.22 14.29
CA TYR A 99 -5.95 -2.12 15.08
C TYR A 99 -6.32 -3.33 14.21
N GLY A 100 -6.35 -4.50 14.82
CA GLY A 100 -6.78 -5.74 14.17
C GLY A 100 -8.28 -5.95 14.31
N GLU A 101 -8.70 -7.22 14.22
CA GLU A 101 -10.09 -7.63 14.44
C GLU A 101 -10.66 -7.08 15.75
N GLU A 102 -11.96 -6.78 15.73
CA GLU A 102 -12.69 -6.18 16.86
C GLU A 102 -12.10 -4.85 17.37
N ARG A 103 -11.31 -4.15 16.55
CA ARG A 103 -10.60 -2.90 16.90
C ARG A 103 -9.60 -3.08 18.05
N LYS A 104 -9.06 -4.29 18.23
CA LYS A 104 -7.96 -4.52 19.17
C LYS A 104 -6.72 -3.74 18.72
N TYR A 105 -6.22 -2.86 19.57
CA TYR A 105 -4.99 -2.12 19.31
C TYR A 105 -3.81 -3.08 19.05
N LEU A 106 -3.07 -2.83 17.98
CA LEU A 106 -1.87 -3.60 17.63
C LEU A 106 -0.62 -2.76 17.92
N PHE A 107 -0.44 -1.66 17.20
CA PHE A 107 0.74 -0.81 17.35
C PHE A 107 0.49 0.60 16.79
N THR A 108 1.47 1.48 17.02
CA THR A 108 1.49 2.85 16.47
C THR A 108 2.80 3.07 15.74
N ILE A 109 2.75 3.77 14.61
CA ILE A 109 3.92 4.28 13.89
C ILE A 109 3.83 5.80 13.84
N GLU A 110 4.96 6.46 14.05
CA GLU A 110 5.11 7.91 13.89
C GLU A 110 6.23 8.18 12.90
N SER A 111 5.96 9.02 11.90
CA SER A 111 6.97 9.48 10.95
C SER A 111 6.64 10.88 10.46
N GLY A 112 7.34 11.33 9.41
CA GLY A 112 7.09 12.60 8.76
C GLY A 112 5.74 12.60 8.04
N THR A 113 5.74 12.21 6.77
CA THR A 113 4.54 12.30 5.93
C THR A 113 3.66 11.06 6.06
N ILE A 114 2.38 11.21 5.68
CA ILE A 114 1.36 10.15 5.80
C ILE A 114 1.73 8.90 5.00
N GLU A 115 2.23 9.06 3.77
CA GLU A 115 2.64 7.96 2.90
C GLU A 115 3.82 7.18 3.48
N VAL A 116 4.76 7.86 4.14
CA VAL A 116 5.90 7.20 4.80
C VAL A 116 5.45 6.49 6.07
N THR A 117 4.58 7.10 6.88
CA THR A 117 4.02 6.46 8.07
C THR A 117 3.21 5.21 7.70
N LEU A 118 2.38 5.28 6.65
CA LEU A 118 1.63 4.13 6.13
C LEU A 118 2.54 3.04 5.57
N TYR A 119 3.60 3.41 4.84
CA TYR A 119 4.62 2.46 4.38
C TYR A 119 5.19 1.64 5.54
N TYR A 120 5.62 2.31 6.62
CA TYR A 120 6.18 1.61 7.77
C TYR A 120 5.14 0.74 8.50
N ALA A 121 3.90 1.20 8.61
CA ALA A 121 2.82 0.43 9.21
C ALA A 121 2.53 -0.87 8.43
N ILE A 122 2.34 -0.76 7.11
CA ILE A 122 2.07 -1.91 6.23
C ILE A 122 3.27 -2.85 6.19
N LYS A 123 4.50 -2.31 6.13
CA LYS A 123 5.71 -3.12 6.18
C LYS A 123 5.79 -3.94 7.47
N LYS A 124 5.52 -3.32 8.63
CA LYS A 124 5.48 -4.04 9.93
C LYS A 124 4.43 -5.16 9.94
N ILE A 125 3.28 -4.94 9.29
CA ILE A 125 2.24 -5.97 9.11
C ILE A 125 2.75 -7.13 8.26
N LEU A 126 3.30 -6.83 7.08
CA LEU A 126 3.79 -7.84 6.14
C LEU A 126 4.96 -8.67 6.68
N GLU A 127 5.81 -8.07 7.51
CA GLU A 127 6.92 -8.76 8.18
C GLU A 127 6.46 -9.60 9.40
N GLY A 128 5.17 -9.53 9.79
CA GLY A 128 4.62 -10.31 10.90
C GLY A 128 5.01 -9.79 12.29
N HIS A 129 5.70 -8.66 12.37
CA HIS A 129 6.27 -8.10 13.60
C HIS A 129 5.25 -7.50 14.58
N TYR A 130 3.94 -7.74 14.42
CA TYR A 130 2.88 -7.30 15.33
C TYR A 130 2.26 -8.43 16.16
N LEU A 131 2.56 -9.70 15.81
CA LEU A 131 2.09 -10.86 16.57
C LEU A 131 2.89 -11.04 17.88
N GLU A 132 4.17 -10.68 17.88
CA GLU A 132 5.09 -10.86 19.03
C GLU A 132 4.77 -9.94 20.23
N GLU A 133 4.20 -8.75 20.00
CA GLU A 133 3.82 -7.83 21.08
C GLU A 133 2.53 -8.27 21.80
N SER A 134 1.76 -9.18 21.22
CA SER A 134 0.49 -9.66 21.79
C SER A 134 0.65 -10.79 22.83
N ASP A 135 1.78 -11.51 22.81
CA ASP A 135 2.07 -12.58 23.77
C ASP A 135 2.83 -12.10 25.01
N ASN A 136 3.53 -10.96 24.94
CA ASN A 136 4.28 -10.41 26.09
C ASN A 136 3.42 -9.66 27.12
N ASN A 137 2.11 -9.52 26.87
CA ASN A 137 1.14 -8.93 27.83
C ASN A 137 0.29 -9.98 28.57
N ARG A 138 0.73 -11.25 28.61
CA ARG A 138 0.15 -12.33 29.43
C ARG A 138 1.03 -12.67 30.65
N GLY A 139 1.60 -11.65 31.30
CA GLY A 139 2.38 -11.75 32.55
C GLY A 139 1.68 -11.07 33.72
#